data_AF-A0A6V7P9C5-F1
#
_entry.id   AF-A0A6V7P9C5-F1
#
_cell.length_a   1.000
_cell.length_b   1.000
_cell.length_c   1.000
_cell.angle_alpha   90.00
_cell.angle_beta   90.00
_cell.angle_gamma   90.00
#
_symmetry.space_group_name_H-M   'P 1'
#
loop_
_entity.id
_entity.type
_entity.pdbx_description
1 polymer ?
#
loop_
_entity_poly.entity_id
_entity_poly.type
_entity_poly.pdbx_seq_one_letter_code
_entity_poly.pdbx_strand_id
1 'polypeptide(L)'
;MAIKQLENFSPPIMRQVLPLLEQLPPLYMDLVKGREDFTPKPEETRRLIKSYYGVSRNLLIKFKDDNIDETPTLAQVLSSESAISSALDMSIRSMPGDHGLPLQQVIPDVPPAMADAVNRGGELIANLTAGTPWEAVAKEVGNTLGTDSGS
;
A
#
# COMPACT_ATOMS: atom_id res chain seq x y z
N MET A 1 6.26 16.11 -22.82
CA MET A 1 5.79 15.35 -24.00
C MET A 1 5.02 14.07 -23.65
N ALA A 2 5.16 13.49 -22.45
CA ALA A 2 4.46 12.26 -22.05
C ALA A 2 2.92 12.40 -21.89
N ILE A 3 2.43 13.54 -21.40
CA ILE A 3 0.99 13.77 -21.13
C ILE A 3 0.13 13.74 -22.40
N LYS A 4 0.65 14.22 -23.54
CA LYS A 4 -0.09 14.26 -24.82
C LYS A 4 -0.36 12.88 -25.44
N GLN A 5 0.42 11.86 -25.08
CA GLN A 5 0.23 10.49 -25.59
C GLN A 5 -0.84 9.73 -24.80
N LEU A 6 -1.11 10.17 -23.56
CA LEU A 6 -2.12 9.56 -22.70
C LEU A 6 -3.54 9.90 -23.20
N GLU A 7 -3.70 11.03 -23.91
CA GLU A 7 -4.96 11.52 -24.49
C GLU A 7 -5.65 10.52 -25.44
N ASN A 8 -4.92 9.54 -25.98
CA ASN A 8 -5.44 8.50 -26.87
C ASN A 8 -6.13 7.33 -26.12
N PHE A 9 -6.02 7.24 -24.79
CA PHE A 9 -6.76 6.26 -24.00
C PHE A 9 -8.17 6.77 -23.69
N SER A 10 -9.17 5.88 -23.73
CA SER A 10 -10.57 6.27 -23.51
C SER A 10 -10.76 7.05 -22.19
N PRO A 11 -11.65 8.07 -22.14
CA PRO A 11 -11.85 8.96 -20.99
C PRO A 11 -11.98 8.29 -19.60
N PRO A 12 -12.57 7.08 -19.46
CA PRO A 12 -12.69 6.42 -18.16
C PRO A 12 -11.35 6.03 -17.52
N ILE A 13 -10.39 5.50 -18.30
CA ILE A 13 -9.11 5.00 -17.77
C ILE A 13 -8.24 6.17 -17.32
N MET A 14 -8.19 7.25 -18.11
CA MET A 14 -7.44 8.44 -17.72
C MET A 14 -7.98 9.05 -16.42
N ARG A 15 -9.29 9.05 -16.18
CA ARG A 15 -9.86 9.54 -14.91
C ARG A 15 -9.44 8.72 -13.69
N GLN A 16 -9.07 7.45 -13.88
CA GLN A 16 -8.63 6.58 -12.78
C GLN A 16 -7.11 6.64 -12.58
N VAL A 17 -6.33 6.75 -13.65
CA VAL A 17 -4.86 6.69 -13.58
C VAL A 17 -4.21 8.06 -13.34
N LEU A 18 -4.77 9.16 -13.86
CA LEU A 18 -4.20 10.51 -13.65
C LEU A 18 -4.01 10.84 -12.16
N PRO A 19 -5.04 10.66 -11.31
CA PRO A 19 -4.92 11.00 -9.89
C PRO A 19 -3.82 10.21 -9.17
N LEU A 20 -3.59 8.95 -9.57
CA LEU A 20 -2.54 8.12 -8.99
C LEU A 20 -1.14 8.63 -9.36
N LEU A 21 -0.95 9.02 -10.63
CA LEU A 21 0.32 9.56 -11.11
C LEU A 21 0.63 10.95 -10.53
N GLU A 22 -0.38 11.79 -10.33
CA GLU A 22 -0.24 13.10 -9.69
C GLU A 22 0.17 13.00 -8.21
N GLN A 23 -0.10 11.86 -7.56
CA GLN A 23 0.24 11.63 -6.15
C GLN A 23 1.69 11.16 -5.92
N LEU A 24 2.37 10.63 -6.94
CA LEU A 24 3.73 10.07 -6.78
C LEU A 24 4.82 11.13 -6.57
N PRO A 25 4.86 12.27 -7.31
CA PRO A 25 5.94 13.25 -7.15
C PRO A 25 6.01 13.89 -5.75
N PRO A 26 4.90 14.28 -5.10
CA PRO A 26 4.92 14.76 -3.72
C PRO A 26 5.46 13.70 -2.75
N LEU A 27 5.04 12.44 -2.91
CA LEU A 27 5.49 11.33 -2.06
C LEU A 27 7.00 11.09 -2.17
N TYR A 28 7.53 11.09 -3.39
CA TYR A 28 8.96 10.97 -3.64
C TYR A 28 9.75 12.14 -3.04
N MET A 29 9.27 13.37 -3.22
CA MET A 29 9.94 14.56 -2.68
C MET A 29 9.93 14.58 -1.15
N ASP A 30 8.90 14.03 -0.52
CA ASP A 30 8.83 13.89 0.93
C ASP A 30 9.84 12.86 1.45
N LEU A 31 10.00 11.72 0.77
CA LEU A 31 11.03 10.72 1.10
C LEU A 31 12.45 11.29 0.95
N VAL A 32 12.75 11.99 -0.15
CA VAL A 32 14.07 12.59 -0.40
C VAL A 32 14.40 13.70 0.61
N LYS A 33 13.39 14.40 1.13
CA LYS A 33 13.55 15.42 2.17
C LYS A 33 13.75 14.84 3.57
N GLY A 34 13.84 13.51 3.69
CA GLY A 34 14.09 12.84 4.96
C GLY A 34 12.88 12.90 5.90
N ARG A 35 11.66 12.95 5.35
CA ARG A 35 10.45 12.78 6.16
C ARG A 35 10.53 11.41 6.82
N GLU A 36 10.48 11.37 8.15
CA GLU A 36 10.40 10.10 8.87
C GLU A 36 9.09 9.40 8.47
N ASP A 37 9.17 8.13 8.07
CA ASP A 37 8.02 7.35 7.59
C ASP A 37 6.88 7.29 8.64
N PHE A 38 7.22 7.46 9.92
CA PHE A 38 6.28 7.44 11.03
C PHE A 38 6.59 8.56 12.03
N THR A 39 5.62 9.43 12.28
CA THR A 39 5.68 10.43 13.35
C THR A 39 4.39 10.38 14.16
N PRO A 40 4.43 10.01 15.46
CA PRO A 40 5.62 9.63 16.25
C PRO A 40 6.24 8.28 15.82
N LYS A 41 7.46 8.01 16.27
CA LYS A 41 8.17 6.74 15.98
C LYS A 41 7.42 5.54 16.59
N PRO A 42 7.60 4.31 16.06
CA PRO A 42 6.95 3.11 16.59
C PRO A 42 7.20 2.90 18.10
N GLU A 43 8.42 3.11 18.58
CA GLU A 43 8.78 2.96 19.99
C GLU A 43 8.11 4.02 20.86
N GLU A 44 8.00 5.24 20.35
CA GLU A 44 7.29 6.32 21.02
C GLU A 44 5.79 6.04 21.08
N THR A 45 5.20 5.58 19.98
CA THR A 45 3.80 5.13 19.93
C THR A 45 3.54 4.05 20.97
N ARG A 46 4.41 3.04 21.06
CA ARG A 46 4.31 1.99 22.09
C ARG A 46 4.40 2.56 23.51
N ARG A 47 5.29 3.52 23.77
CA ARG A 47 5.38 4.20 25.08
C ARG A 47 4.09 4.96 25.38
N LEU A 48 3.55 5.67 24.40
CA LEU A 48 2.29 6.40 24.54
C LEU A 48 1.12 5.46 24.84
N ILE A 49 1.05 4.31 24.17
CA ILE A 49 0.02 3.30 24.44
C ILE A 49 0.11 2.80 25.89
N LYS A 50 1.31 2.44 26.35
CA LYS A 50 1.52 1.98 27.74
C LYS A 50 1.04 3.00 28.78
N SER A 51 1.38 4.28 28.56
CA SER A 51 1.13 5.34 29.53
C SER A 51 -0.26 5.95 29.47
N TYR A 52 -0.89 6.02 28.29
CA TYR A 52 -2.07 6.85 28.07
C TYR A 52 -3.28 6.12 27.47
N TYR A 53 -3.10 4.92 26.92
CA TYR A 53 -4.22 4.21 26.31
C TYR A 53 -5.12 3.57 27.39
N GLY A 54 -6.36 4.05 27.47
CA GLY A 54 -7.30 3.73 28.56
C GLY A 54 -8.51 2.87 28.16
N VAL A 55 -8.56 2.37 26.92
CA VAL A 55 -9.74 1.63 26.42
C VAL A 55 -9.60 0.14 26.72
N SER A 56 -10.45 -0.41 27.57
CA SER A 56 -10.39 -1.82 27.97
C SER A 56 -10.84 -2.81 26.90
N ARG A 57 -11.83 -2.46 26.06
CA ARG A 57 -12.38 -3.37 25.04
C ARG A 57 -11.73 -3.19 23.68
N ASN A 58 -10.95 -4.18 23.26
CA ASN A 58 -10.15 -4.10 22.03
C ASN A 58 -10.41 -5.29 21.10
N LEU A 59 -10.54 -4.98 19.81
CA LEU A 59 -10.49 -5.97 18.73
C LEU A 59 -9.24 -5.69 17.91
N LEU A 60 -8.29 -6.62 17.93
CA LEU A 60 -7.11 -6.56 17.08
C LEU A 60 -7.33 -7.44 15.85
N ILE A 61 -7.07 -6.89 14.67
CA ILE A 61 -7.13 -7.62 13.41
C ILE A 61 -5.72 -7.96 12.99
N LYS A 62 -5.47 -9.26 12.79
CA LYS A 62 -4.20 -9.77 12.28
C LYS A 62 -4.38 -10.31 10.87
N PHE A 63 -3.52 -9.92 9.94
CA PHE A 63 -3.49 -10.50 8.61
C PHE A 63 -2.56 -11.71 8.55
N LYS A 64 -2.87 -12.68 7.69
CA LYS A 64 -2.10 -13.93 7.60
C LYS A 64 -0.80 -13.75 6.81
N ASP A 65 -0.84 -12.92 5.79
CA ASP A 65 0.22 -12.76 4.80
C ASP A 65 0.88 -11.38 4.91
N ASP A 66 0.97 -10.86 6.15
CA ASP A 66 1.52 -9.54 6.45
C ASP A 66 2.83 -9.62 7.25
N ASN A 67 3.94 -9.31 6.58
CA ASN A 67 5.29 -9.34 7.17
C ASN A 67 5.57 -8.15 8.11
N ILE A 68 4.77 -7.09 8.07
CA ILE A 68 4.91 -5.91 8.93
C ILE A 68 3.82 -5.85 10.02
N ASP A 69 3.07 -6.94 10.21
CA ASP A 69 1.99 -7.01 11.20
C ASP A 69 2.53 -6.90 12.64
N GLU A 70 2.21 -5.80 13.31
CA GLU A 70 2.60 -5.55 14.71
C GLU A 70 1.55 -6.01 15.74
N THR A 71 0.47 -6.71 15.32
CA THR A 71 -0.59 -7.18 16.21
C THR A 71 -0.07 -7.98 17.41
N PRO A 72 0.89 -8.92 17.26
CA PRO A 72 1.43 -9.65 18.41
C PRO A 72 2.12 -8.72 19.43
N THR A 73 2.89 -7.76 18.92
CA THR A 73 3.59 -6.76 19.74
C THR A 73 2.60 -5.85 20.47
N LEU A 74 1.57 -5.38 19.78
CA LEU A 74 0.52 -4.55 20.37
C LEU A 74 -0.29 -5.32 21.43
N ALA A 75 -0.64 -6.57 21.14
CA ALA A 75 -1.35 -7.44 22.08
C ALA A 75 -0.55 -7.60 23.39
N GLN A 76 0.77 -7.81 23.30
CA GLN A 76 1.65 -7.89 24.46
C GLN A 76 1.70 -6.57 25.25
N VAL A 77 1.82 -5.44 24.55
CA VAL A 77 1.84 -4.11 25.17
C VAL A 77 0.54 -3.87 25.95
N LEU A 78 -0.61 -4.18 25.36
CA LEU A 78 -1.91 -4.01 26.00
C LEU A 78 -2.08 -4.98 27.19
N SER A 79 -1.71 -6.25 27.03
CA SER A 79 -1.94 -7.28 28.05
C SER A 79 -1.04 -7.16 29.28
N SER A 80 0.18 -6.65 29.10
CA SER A 80 1.23 -6.79 30.12
C SER A 80 1.86 -5.48 30.56
N GLU A 81 1.78 -4.44 29.73
CA GLU A 81 2.57 -3.21 29.94
C GLU A 81 1.71 -1.95 30.05
N SER A 82 0.41 -2.07 29.80
CA SER A 82 -0.52 -0.95 29.83
C SER A 82 -1.23 -0.82 31.18
N ALA A 83 -1.68 0.40 31.50
CA ALA A 83 -2.48 0.69 32.69
C ALA A 83 -3.83 -0.06 32.72
N ILE A 84 -4.31 -0.52 31.56
CA ILE A 84 -5.59 -1.24 31.42
C ILE A 84 -5.44 -2.77 31.51
N SER A 85 -4.22 -3.30 31.62
CA SER A 85 -3.93 -4.74 31.62
C SER A 85 -4.83 -5.56 32.55
N SER A 86 -5.16 -5.05 33.74
CA SER A 86 -6.02 -5.72 34.72
C SER A 86 -7.51 -5.76 34.35
N ALA A 87 -7.96 -4.86 33.48
CA ALA A 87 -9.35 -4.74 33.03
C ALA A 87 -9.49 -4.98 31.52
N LEU A 88 -8.44 -5.48 30.87
CA LEU A 88 -8.39 -5.65 29.43
C LEU A 88 -9.33 -6.77 28.98
N ASP A 89 -10.23 -6.43 28.06
CA ASP A 89 -11.11 -7.33 27.33
C ASP A 89 -10.71 -7.25 25.86
N MET A 90 -9.85 -8.16 25.43
CA MET A 90 -9.24 -8.13 24.11
C MET A 90 -9.55 -9.41 23.33
N SER A 91 -9.87 -9.24 22.05
CA SER A 91 -9.98 -10.33 21.08
C SER A 91 -9.04 -10.08 19.91
N ILE A 92 -8.49 -11.16 19.36
CA ILE A 92 -7.65 -11.10 18.15
C ILE A 92 -8.34 -11.93 17.07
N ARG A 93 -8.57 -11.32 15.90
CA ARG A 93 -9.17 -11.99 14.75
C ARG A 93 -8.19 -12.05 13.59
N SER A 94 -7.90 -13.26 13.15
CA SER A 94 -7.11 -13.48 11.95
C SER A 94 -7.97 -13.42 10.69
N MET A 95 -7.51 -12.65 9.71
CA MET A 95 -8.11 -12.46 8.40
C MET A 95 -7.13 -12.91 7.29
N PRO A 96 -7.61 -13.46 6.16
CA PRO A 96 -6.76 -13.75 5.00
C PRO A 96 -6.28 -12.45 4.34
N GLY A 97 -5.16 -12.52 3.60
CA GLY A 97 -4.56 -11.37 2.91
C GLY A 97 -3.49 -10.68 3.75
N ASP A 98 -3.11 -9.48 3.32
CA ASP A 98 -2.04 -8.65 3.89
C ASP A 98 -2.55 -7.25 4.34
N HIS A 99 -1.63 -6.39 4.79
CA HIS A 99 -1.94 -5.02 5.23
C HIS A 99 -2.56 -4.12 4.14
N GLY A 100 -2.46 -4.49 2.87
CA GLY A 100 -3.01 -3.75 1.74
C GLY A 100 -4.51 -3.99 1.51
N LEU A 101 -5.09 -5.03 2.11
CA LEU A 101 -6.50 -5.42 1.91
C LEU A 101 -7.50 -4.25 2.12
N PRO A 102 -7.37 -3.39 3.15
CA PRO A 102 -8.30 -2.26 3.33
C PRO A 102 -8.26 -1.23 2.20
N LEU A 103 -7.16 -1.16 1.44
CA LEU A 103 -6.92 -0.20 0.37
C LEU A 103 -7.04 -0.82 -1.01
N GLN A 104 -7.37 -2.11 -1.11
CA GLN A 104 -7.47 -2.79 -2.40
C GLN A 104 -8.59 -2.16 -3.22
N GLN A 105 -8.21 -1.54 -4.34
CA GLN A 105 -9.17 -0.98 -5.27
C GLN A 105 -9.96 -2.11 -5.92
N VAL A 106 -11.29 -1.97 -5.94
CA VAL A 106 -12.14 -2.84 -6.74
C VAL A 106 -11.92 -2.46 -8.20
N ILE A 107 -11.08 -3.23 -8.89
CA ILE A 107 -10.90 -3.08 -10.33
C ILE A 107 -12.14 -3.70 -11.00
N PRO A 108 -12.96 -2.91 -11.73
CA PRO A 108 -14.09 -3.48 -12.47
C PRO A 108 -13.57 -4.42 -13.56
N ASP A 109 -14.35 -5.44 -13.91
CA ASP A 109 -14.04 -6.33 -15.03
C ASP A 109 -13.67 -5.52 -16.27
N VAL A 110 -12.43 -5.69 -16.73
CA VAL A 110 -11.86 -4.92 -17.83
C VAL A 110 -12.28 -5.59 -19.15
N PRO A 111 -13.04 -4.90 -20.03
CA PRO A 111 -13.36 -5.44 -21.34
C PRO A 111 -12.07 -5.79 -22.12
N PRO A 112 -12.08 -6.83 -22.98
CA PRO A 112 -10.87 -7.30 -23.67
C PRO A 112 -10.11 -6.20 -24.43
N ALA A 113 -10.84 -5.27 -25.05
CA ALA A 113 -10.26 -4.12 -25.76
C ALA A 113 -9.45 -3.18 -24.85
N MET A 114 -9.78 -3.10 -23.56
CA MET A 114 -9.05 -2.31 -22.57
C MET A 114 -7.79 -3.05 -22.08
N ALA A 115 -7.84 -4.37 -21.94
CA ALA A 115 -6.65 -5.17 -21.63
C ALA A 115 -5.58 -5.05 -22.74
N ASP A 116 -6.00 -5.14 -24.01
CA ASP A 116 -5.12 -4.93 -25.16
C ASP A 116 -4.50 -3.52 -25.18
N ALA A 117 -5.26 -2.51 -24.79
CA ALA A 117 -4.77 -1.14 -24.72
C ALA A 117 -3.73 -0.96 -23.60
N VAL A 118 -3.96 -1.53 -22.41
CA VAL A 118 -3.02 -1.48 -21.28
C VAL A 118 -1.72 -2.22 -21.62
N ASN A 119 -1.80 -3.40 -22.23
CA ASN A 119 -0.62 -4.17 -22.64
C ASN A 119 0.25 -3.38 -23.64
N ARG A 120 -0.37 -2.78 -24.66
CA ARG A 120 0.32 -1.91 -25.62
C ARG A 120 0.90 -0.65 -24.96
N GLY A 121 0.20 -0.10 -23.97
CA GLY A 121 0.68 1.04 -23.18
C GLY A 121 1.91 0.69 -22.32
N GLY A 122 1.93 -0.49 -21.70
CA GLY A 122 3.05 -0.99 -20.91
C GLY A 122 4.33 -1.14 -21.73
N GLU A 123 4.24 -1.72 -22.93
CA GLU A 123 5.37 -1.84 -23.86
C GLU A 123 5.93 -0.47 -24.27
N LEU A 124 5.06 0.52 -24.48
CA LEU A 124 5.46 1.89 -24.80
C LEU A 124 6.19 2.57 -23.63
N ILE A 125 5.69 2.42 -22.40
CA ILE A 125 6.35 3.00 -21.22
C ILE A 125 7.71 2.34 -20.98
N ALA A 126 7.80 1.00 -21.05
CA ALA A 126 9.06 0.28 -20.90
C ALA A 126 10.14 0.78 -21.89
N ASN A 127 9.75 0.98 -23.15
CA ASN A 127 10.63 1.50 -24.19
C ASN A 127 11.03 2.97 -23.97
N LEU A 128 10.16 3.79 -23.37
CA LEU A 128 10.45 5.20 -23.06
C LEU A 128 11.34 5.39 -21.84
N THR A 129 11.28 4.46 -20.89
CA THR A 129 12.11 4.50 -19.66
C THR A 129 13.49 3.88 -19.83
N ALA A 130 13.72 3.15 -20.92
CA ALA A 130 15.01 2.53 -21.23
C ALA A 130 16.13 3.58 -21.30
N GLY A 131 17.21 3.37 -20.54
CA GLY A 131 18.34 4.30 -20.44
C GLY A 131 18.09 5.53 -19.55
N THR A 132 16.98 5.58 -18.82
CA THR A 132 16.69 6.64 -17.83
C THR A 132 16.81 6.10 -16.41
N PRO A 133 16.95 6.97 -15.39
CA PRO A 133 16.92 6.53 -13.98
C PRO A 133 15.65 5.78 -13.56
N TRP A 134 14.58 5.85 -14.36
CA TRP A 134 13.31 5.17 -14.13
C TRP A 134 13.25 3.75 -14.73
N GLU A 135 14.30 3.29 -15.42
CA GLU A 135 14.36 1.96 -16.04
C GLU A 135 14.18 0.83 -15.02
N ALA A 136 14.78 0.97 -13.83
CA ALA A 136 14.66 -0.01 -12.76
C ALA A 136 13.21 -0.14 -12.25
N VAL A 137 12.51 0.98 -12.11
CA VAL A 137 11.10 1.03 -11.66
C VAL A 137 10.18 0.39 -12.70
N ALA A 138 10.40 0.68 -13.99
CA ALA A 138 9.62 0.08 -15.07
C ALA A 138 9.81 -1.44 -15.15
N LYS A 139 11.04 -1.93 -14.92
CA LYS A 139 11.36 -3.36 -14.90
C LYS A 139 10.72 -4.09 -13.71
N GLU A 140 10.68 -3.43 -12.54
CA GLU A 140 10.08 -3.99 -11.33
C GLU A 140 8.55 -4.10 -11.46
N VAL A 141 7.89 -3.05 -11.95
CA VAL A 141 6.44 -3.05 -12.22
C VAL A 141 6.05 -4.08 -13.29
N GLY A 142 6.87 -4.27 -14.32
CA GLY A 142 6.66 -5.31 -15.34
C GLY A 142 6.72 -6.74 -14.78
N ASN A 143 7.59 -6.99 -13.79
CA ASN A 143 7.70 -8.29 -13.15
C ASN A 143 6.57 -8.58 -12.16
N THR A 144 6.03 -7.56 -11.47
CA THR A 144 4.95 -7.74 -10.48
C THR A 144 3.57 -7.90 -11.12
N LEU A 145 3.36 -7.33 -12.32
CA LEU A 145 2.12 -7.51 -13.10
C LEU A 145 2.13 -8.79 -13.97
N GLY A 146 3.29 -9.41 -14.18
CA GLY A 146 3.46 -10.56 -15.07
C GLY A 146 3.28 -11.94 -14.43
N THR A 147 3.07 -12.04 -13.11
CA THR A 147 3.06 -13.34 -12.40
C THR A 147 1.70 -14.02 -12.26
N ASP A 148 0.61 -13.46 -12.79
CA ASP A 148 -0.72 -14.13 -12.83
C ASP A 148 -1.13 -14.52 -14.25
N SER A 149 -0.27 -15.26 -14.93
CA SER A 149 -0.69 -16.17 -16.00
C SER A 149 -0.12 -17.55 -15.69
N GLY A 150 -0.77 -18.24 -14.76
CA GLY A 150 -0.51 -19.64 -14.45
C GLY A 150 -1.02 -20.57 -15.56
N SER A 151 -0.30 -21.69 -15.67
CA SER A 151 -0.50 -22.91 -16.49
C SER A 151 -0.33 -22.83 -18.00
#